data_AF-A0A0G3H9Y7-F1
#
_entry.id   AF-A0A0G3H9Y7-F1
#
_cell.length_a   1.000
_cell.length_b   1.000
_cell.length_c   1.000
_cell.angle_alpha   90.00
_cell.angle_beta   90.00
_cell.angle_gamma   90.00
#
_symmetry.space_group_name_H-M   'P 1'
#
loop_
_entity.id
_entity.type
_entity.pdbx_description
1 polymer ?
#
loop_
_entity_poly.entity_id
_entity_poly.type
_entity_poly.pdbx_seq_one_letter_code
_entity_poly.pdbx_strand_id
1 'polypeptide(L)'
;MDSSAEPKKLSPKLQLEQLLHYFDVTYPLPSFAPPWKGGDGDPDPADRYVGKLPDRITHASMLLLGSAVDHSMPGVAFTTGVTVEDLPELSSVVFRPSSPTGRWAVSLHSGGWWRGSGEALEFQWRPEVAAAAELSGTTIIDVDHPLAPAATVPEMCAAVVRAVDYARTQGASSVTVWGYSSGGALAALLAPHADALVLTFPDLASLDGLPDAVRGDAALPVELPRTMLQVALHDEIAARPQLPAAEEFEYVSSHRISTPEVARQRIRDTAEFLRSV
;
A
#
# COMPACT_ATOMS: atom_id res chain seq x y z
N MET A 1 -26.01 -36.18 25.70
CA MET A 1 -24.93 -36.12 24.69
C MET A 1 -25.17 -34.82 23.94
N ASP A 2 -24.94 -33.69 24.59
CA ASP A 2 -23.64 -33.01 24.75
C ASP A 2 -23.08 -32.50 23.42
N SER A 3 -22.96 -31.17 23.38
CA SER A 3 -22.20 -30.31 22.48
C SER A 3 -22.60 -30.26 21.00
N SER A 4 -23.41 -29.26 20.67
CA SER A 4 -23.31 -28.49 19.43
C SER A 4 -21.89 -27.92 19.32
N ALA A 5 -20.99 -28.66 18.68
CA ALA A 5 -19.70 -28.11 18.28
C ALA A 5 -19.95 -27.14 17.12
N GLU A 6 -19.93 -25.83 17.39
CA GLU A 6 -19.72 -24.85 16.34
C GLU A 6 -18.46 -25.27 15.55
N PRO A 7 -18.46 -25.19 14.21
CA PRO A 7 -17.26 -25.45 13.45
C PRO A 7 -16.16 -24.51 13.96
N LYS A 8 -15.07 -25.07 14.51
CA LYS A 8 -13.94 -24.29 15.00
C LYS A 8 -13.42 -23.40 13.86
N LYS A 9 -13.70 -22.09 13.93
CA LYS A 9 -13.10 -21.10 13.02
C LYS A 9 -11.58 -21.23 13.14
N LEU A 10 -10.89 -21.41 12.02
CA LEU A 10 -9.43 -21.45 11.97
C LEU A 10 -8.87 -20.17 12.60
N SER A 11 -7.74 -20.27 13.29
CA SER A 11 -7.07 -19.06 13.79
C SER A 11 -6.62 -18.18 12.62
N PRO A 12 -6.49 -16.85 12.80
CA PRO A 12 -6.04 -15.96 11.72
C PRO A 12 -4.74 -16.40 11.05
N LYS A 13 -3.79 -16.91 11.84
CA LYS A 13 -2.52 -17.44 11.33
C LYS A 13 -2.72 -18.68 10.44
N LEU A 14 -3.56 -19.62 10.86
CA LEU A 14 -3.84 -20.82 10.06
C LEU A 14 -4.61 -20.46 8.77
N GLN A 15 -5.47 -19.46 8.80
CA GLN A 15 -6.14 -18.97 7.57
C GLN A 15 -5.13 -18.39 6.58
N LEU A 16 -4.19 -17.58 7.06
CA LEU A 16 -3.11 -17.04 6.24
C LEU A 16 -2.23 -18.17 5.66
N GLU A 17 -1.81 -19.14 6.49
CA GLU A 17 -1.00 -20.28 6.04
C GLU A 17 -1.70 -21.09 4.94
N GLN A 18 -3.00 -21.32 5.05
CA GLN A 18 -3.78 -21.99 4.00
C GLN A 18 -3.82 -21.20 2.70
N LEU A 19 -4.03 -19.87 2.77
CA LEU A 19 -4.00 -19.01 1.59
C LEU A 19 -2.63 -19.03 0.93
N LEU A 20 -1.55 -18.84 1.69
CA LEU A 20 -0.18 -18.87 1.16
C LEU A 20 0.11 -20.20 0.47
N HIS A 21 -0.22 -21.32 1.12
CA HIS A 21 -0.03 -22.65 0.53
C HIS A 21 -0.82 -22.82 -0.78
N TYR A 22 -2.07 -22.35 -0.84
CA TYR A 22 -2.86 -22.41 -2.06
C TYR A 22 -2.25 -21.58 -3.19
N PHE A 23 -1.74 -20.39 -2.87
CA PHE A 23 -1.07 -19.52 -3.83
C PHE A 23 0.20 -20.15 -4.39
N ASP A 24 1.04 -20.72 -3.53
CA ASP A 24 2.27 -21.39 -3.92
C ASP A 24 2.03 -22.55 -4.89
N VAL A 25 0.94 -23.30 -4.70
CA VAL A 25 0.59 -24.45 -5.54
C VAL A 25 -0.15 -24.05 -6.83
N THR A 26 -0.95 -22.97 -6.79
CA THR A 26 -1.90 -22.65 -7.87
C THR A 26 -1.41 -21.55 -8.79
N TYR A 27 -0.67 -20.57 -8.28
CA TYR A 27 -0.27 -19.37 -9.01
C TYR A 27 1.24 -19.25 -9.08
N PRO A 28 1.87 -19.65 -10.21
CA PRO A 28 3.31 -19.50 -10.39
C PRO A 28 3.76 -18.06 -10.12
N LEU A 29 4.76 -17.92 -9.25
CA LEU A 29 5.32 -16.62 -8.89
C LEU A 29 6.27 -16.15 -10.01
N PRO A 30 6.02 -15.00 -10.65
CA PRO A 30 6.97 -14.43 -11.60
C PRO A 30 8.21 -13.91 -10.86
N SER A 31 9.26 -13.57 -11.61
CA SER A 31 10.41 -12.86 -11.02
C SER A 31 9.97 -11.47 -10.55
N PHE A 32 10.40 -11.10 -9.34
CA PHE A 32 10.29 -9.74 -8.79
C PHE A 32 11.64 -9.02 -8.75
N ALA A 33 12.70 -9.64 -9.30
CA ALA A 33 14.06 -9.12 -9.25
C ALA A 33 14.19 -7.88 -10.14
N PRO A 34 14.71 -6.75 -9.62
CA PRO A 34 14.99 -5.57 -10.45
C PRO A 34 16.14 -5.83 -11.44
N PRO A 35 16.25 -5.01 -12.50
CA PRO A 35 17.34 -5.13 -13.49
C PRO A 35 18.73 -5.13 -12.85
N TRP A 36 18.96 -4.29 -11.84
CA TRP A 36 20.26 -4.17 -11.16
C TRP A 36 20.57 -5.31 -10.19
N LYS A 37 19.62 -6.23 -9.94
CA LYS A 37 19.85 -7.49 -9.22
C LYS A 37 19.80 -8.71 -10.16
N GLY A 38 19.92 -8.49 -11.47
CA GLY A 38 19.94 -9.55 -12.48
C GLY A 38 18.56 -10.00 -12.97
N GLY A 39 17.50 -9.23 -12.70
CA GLY A 39 16.21 -9.42 -13.38
C GLY A 39 16.29 -9.06 -14.87
N ASP A 40 15.32 -9.53 -15.65
CA ASP A 40 15.20 -9.23 -17.08
C ASP A 40 14.82 -7.76 -17.38
N GLY A 41 14.30 -7.06 -16.37
CA GLY A 41 13.86 -5.67 -16.47
C GLY A 41 12.50 -5.49 -17.11
N ASP A 42 11.72 -6.56 -17.28
CA ASP A 42 10.32 -6.50 -17.69
C ASP A 42 9.41 -6.49 -16.44
N PRO A 43 8.72 -5.37 -16.13
CA PRO A 43 7.86 -5.29 -14.96
C PRO A 43 6.53 -6.04 -15.14
N ASP A 44 6.11 -6.30 -16.39
CA ASP A 44 4.76 -6.72 -16.73
C ASP A 44 4.32 -8.03 -16.04
N PRO A 45 5.14 -9.10 -15.99
CA PRO A 45 4.74 -10.34 -15.34
C PRO A 45 4.46 -10.14 -13.84
N ALA A 46 5.31 -9.37 -13.16
CA ALA A 46 5.18 -9.08 -11.73
C ALA A 46 3.96 -8.20 -11.45
N ASP A 47 3.77 -7.13 -12.22
CA ASP A 47 2.66 -6.20 -12.02
C ASP A 47 1.31 -6.84 -12.36
N ARG A 48 1.23 -7.64 -13.42
CA ARG A 48 0.05 -8.46 -13.73
C ARG A 48 -0.26 -9.46 -12.63
N TYR A 49 0.76 -10.05 -12.00
CA TYR A 49 0.55 -10.95 -10.88
C TYR A 49 -0.05 -10.20 -9.68
N VAL A 50 0.50 -9.02 -9.36
CA VAL A 50 0.06 -8.15 -8.26
C VAL A 50 -1.36 -7.61 -8.49
N GLY A 51 -1.66 -7.08 -9.69
CA GLY A 51 -2.99 -6.57 -10.03
C GLY A 51 -4.09 -7.62 -9.92
N LYS A 52 -3.76 -8.90 -10.07
CA LYS A 52 -4.71 -10.03 -9.92
C LYS A 52 -4.83 -10.54 -8.48
N LEU A 53 -4.00 -10.07 -7.54
CA LEU A 53 -4.03 -10.56 -6.17
C LEU A 53 -5.38 -10.35 -5.48
N PRO A 54 -6.06 -9.19 -5.55
CA PRO A 54 -7.33 -9.00 -4.85
C PRO A 54 -8.39 -10.05 -5.25
N ASP A 55 -8.54 -10.31 -6.54
CA ASP A 55 -9.48 -11.32 -7.05
C ASP A 55 -9.07 -12.75 -6.65
N ARG A 56 -7.78 -13.07 -6.79
CA ARG A 56 -7.24 -14.39 -6.40
C ARG A 56 -7.40 -14.63 -4.91
N ILE A 57 -7.16 -13.62 -4.07
CA ILE A 57 -7.31 -13.69 -2.61
C ILE A 57 -8.77 -13.90 -2.27
N THR A 58 -9.68 -13.13 -2.87
CA THR A 58 -11.12 -13.28 -2.68
C THR A 58 -11.58 -14.69 -3.03
N HIS A 59 -11.23 -15.17 -4.22
CA HIS A 59 -11.63 -16.49 -4.69
C HIS A 59 -11.04 -17.62 -3.83
N ALA A 60 -9.74 -17.56 -3.52
CA ALA A 60 -9.09 -18.54 -2.64
C ALA A 60 -9.72 -18.54 -1.23
N SER A 61 -10.06 -17.36 -0.70
CA SER A 61 -10.71 -17.23 0.60
C SER A 61 -12.10 -17.86 0.61
N MET A 62 -12.88 -17.68 -0.46
CA MET A 62 -14.19 -18.35 -0.62
C MET A 62 -14.06 -19.88 -0.63
N LEU A 63 -13.04 -20.41 -1.30
CA LEU A 63 -12.80 -21.85 -1.43
C LEU A 63 -12.30 -22.48 -0.12
N LEU A 64 -11.33 -21.83 0.55
CA LEU A 64 -10.61 -22.42 1.68
C LEU A 64 -11.22 -22.07 3.04
N LEU A 65 -11.72 -20.84 3.19
CA LEU A 65 -12.23 -20.32 4.45
C LEU A 65 -13.76 -20.40 4.56
N GLY A 66 -14.42 -20.80 3.47
CA GLY A 66 -15.86 -21.03 3.38
C GLY A 66 -16.65 -19.80 2.92
N SER A 67 -17.74 -20.05 2.21
CA SER A 67 -18.57 -19.01 1.57
C SER A 67 -19.46 -18.21 2.53
N ALA A 68 -19.61 -18.64 3.79
CA ALA A 68 -20.42 -17.94 4.78
C ALA A 68 -19.72 -16.71 5.39
N VAL A 69 -18.46 -16.46 5.03
CA VAL A 69 -17.66 -15.31 5.49
C VAL A 69 -17.71 -14.19 4.46
N ASP A 70 -17.67 -12.94 4.92
CA ASP A 70 -17.55 -11.77 4.05
C ASP A 70 -16.12 -11.67 3.47
N HIS A 71 -16.01 -11.94 2.17
CA HIS A 71 -14.76 -11.92 1.41
C HIS A 71 -14.55 -10.64 0.61
N SER A 72 -15.38 -9.60 0.81
CA SER A 72 -15.23 -8.34 0.09
C SER A 72 -13.86 -7.71 0.33
N MET A 73 -13.12 -7.42 -0.73
CA MET A 73 -11.89 -6.63 -0.63
C MET A 73 -12.25 -5.16 -0.31
N PRO A 74 -11.34 -4.37 0.30
CA PRO A 74 -11.62 -2.98 0.66
C PRO A 74 -12.18 -2.14 -0.51
N GLY A 75 -11.61 -2.34 -1.71
CA GLY A 75 -12.02 -1.68 -2.94
C GLY A 75 -13.46 -1.95 -3.41
N VAL A 76 -14.10 -2.98 -2.85
CA VAL A 76 -15.53 -3.29 -3.09
C VAL A 76 -16.37 -2.90 -1.88
N ALA A 77 -15.85 -3.14 -0.66
CA ALA A 77 -16.58 -2.93 0.57
C ALA A 77 -16.85 -1.44 0.89
N PHE A 78 -15.94 -0.54 0.49
CA PHE A 78 -15.88 0.81 1.05
C PHE A 78 -15.81 1.94 0.02
N THR A 79 -15.90 1.67 -1.28
CA THR A 79 -15.68 2.69 -2.34
C THR A 79 -16.97 3.35 -2.82
N THR A 80 -18.11 2.99 -2.26
CA THR A 80 -19.41 3.59 -2.63
C THR A 80 -19.39 5.09 -2.37
N GLY A 81 -19.54 5.91 -3.42
CA GLY A 81 -19.64 7.36 -3.32
C GLY A 81 -18.34 8.13 -3.61
N VAL A 82 -17.22 7.44 -3.77
CA VAL A 82 -15.95 8.08 -4.17
C VAL A 82 -16.04 8.58 -5.60
N THR A 83 -15.66 9.84 -5.82
CA THR A 83 -15.44 10.39 -7.16
C THR A 83 -13.96 10.27 -7.51
N VAL A 84 -13.68 9.89 -8.75
CA VAL A 84 -12.32 9.72 -9.28
C VAL A 84 -12.10 10.78 -10.36
N GLU A 85 -11.03 11.56 -10.23
CA GLU A 85 -10.67 12.62 -11.17
C GLU A 85 -9.23 12.42 -11.67
N ASP A 86 -9.02 12.38 -12.98
CA ASP A 86 -7.69 12.34 -13.56
C ASP A 86 -6.98 13.69 -13.38
N LEU A 87 -5.70 13.65 -13.00
CA LEU A 87 -4.85 14.83 -12.85
C LEU A 87 -3.56 14.63 -13.65
N PRO A 88 -3.64 14.69 -15.00
CA PRO A 88 -2.56 14.30 -15.90
C PRO A 88 -1.31 15.16 -15.77
N GLU A 89 -1.43 16.42 -15.36
CA GLU A 89 -0.29 17.33 -15.14
C GLU A 89 0.63 16.86 -14.01
N LEU A 90 0.14 16.01 -13.10
CA LEU A 90 0.91 15.38 -12.02
C LEU A 90 1.10 13.88 -12.22
N SER A 91 0.68 13.31 -13.36
CA SER A 91 0.63 11.85 -13.55
C SER A 91 -0.09 11.15 -12.38
N SER A 92 -1.26 11.68 -12.01
CA SER A 92 -1.95 11.29 -10.78
C SER A 92 -3.45 11.13 -11.00
N VAL A 93 -4.10 10.50 -10.03
CA VAL A 93 -5.56 10.42 -9.90
C VAL A 93 -5.97 10.93 -8.52
N VAL A 94 -7.07 11.67 -8.44
CA VAL A 94 -7.62 12.20 -7.19
C VAL A 94 -8.88 11.42 -6.81
N PHE A 95 -8.87 10.85 -5.61
CA PHE A 95 -10.02 10.24 -4.97
C PHE A 95 -10.67 11.24 -4.02
N ARG A 96 -11.88 11.70 -4.38
CA ARG A 96 -12.69 12.59 -3.54
C ARG A 96 -13.75 11.78 -2.80
N PRO A 97 -13.74 11.80 -1.46
CA PRO A 97 -14.78 11.14 -0.67
C PRO A 97 -16.10 11.90 -0.77
N SER A 98 -17.19 11.20 -0.47
CA SER A 98 -18.55 11.78 -0.48
C SER A 98 -18.73 12.92 0.53
N SER A 99 -17.96 12.92 1.63
CA SER A 99 -18.00 13.91 2.71
C SER A 99 -16.57 14.40 3.05
N PRO A 100 -15.99 15.32 2.25
CA PRO A 100 -14.62 15.77 2.43
C PRO A 100 -14.44 16.63 3.69
N THR A 101 -13.36 16.38 4.43
CA THR A 101 -13.03 17.05 5.69
C THR A 101 -12.06 18.23 5.55
N GLY A 102 -11.55 18.48 4.33
CA GLY A 102 -10.49 19.45 4.06
C GLY A 102 -9.07 18.91 4.24
N ARG A 103 -8.93 17.67 4.76
CA ARG A 103 -7.65 16.95 4.83
C ARG A 103 -7.30 16.31 3.50
N TRP A 104 -6.01 16.22 3.24
CA TRP A 104 -5.48 15.59 2.05
C TRP A 104 -4.43 14.52 2.38
N ALA A 105 -4.29 13.56 1.48
CA ALA A 105 -3.15 12.65 1.49
C ALA A 105 -2.59 12.46 0.08
N VAL A 106 -1.33 12.05 0.01
CA VAL A 106 -0.64 11.65 -1.22
C VAL A 106 -0.25 10.18 -1.08
N SER A 107 -0.80 9.29 -1.92
CA SER A 107 -0.53 7.85 -1.88
C SER A 107 0.52 7.43 -2.89
N LEU A 108 1.39 6.50 -2.46
CA LEU A 108 2.56 6.01 -3.19
C LEU A 108 2.57 4.48 -3.22
N HIS A 109 2.45 3.92 -4.42
CA HIS A 109 2.36 2.49 -4.63
C HIS A 109 3.68 1.74 -4.33
N SER A 110 3.55 0.44 -4.07
CA SER A 110 4.71 -0.47 -3.98
C SER A 110 5.31 -0.75 -5.35
N GLY A 111 6.51 -1.34 -5.39
CA GLY A 111 7.14 -1.63 -6.68
C GLY A 111 8.61 -1.97 -6.65
N GLY A 112 9.25 -1.97 -5.47
CA GLY A 112 10.71 -2.09 -5.41
C GLY A 112 11.43 -0.99 -6.20
N TRP A 113 10.79 0.18 -6.38
CA TRP A 113 11.27 1.33 -7.15
C TRP A 113 11.23 1.24 -8.68
N TRP A 114 10.97 0.07 -9.29
CA TRP A 114 11.10 -0.12 -10.74
C TRP A 114 9.83 -0.63 -11.46
N ARG A 115 8.81 -0.98 -10.69
CA ARG A 115 7.52 -1.50 -11.18
C ARG A 115 6.39 -0.99 -10.30
N GLY A 116 5.18 -1.52 -10.45
CA GLY A 116 4.01 -1.24 -9.61
C GLY A 116 3.04 -0.22 -10.20
N SER A 117 3.32 0.27 -11.40
CA SER A 117 2.40 1.08 -12.22
C SER A 117 1.40 0.17 -12.97
N GLY A 118 0.60 0.74 -13.86
CA GLY A 118 -0.32 0.00 -14.74
C GLY A 118 -1.29 -0.89 -13.96
N GLU A 119 -1.41 -2.18 -14.35
CA GLU A 119 -2.39 -3.10 -13.75
C GLU A 119 -2.25 -3.25 -12.23
N ALA A 120 -1.02 -3.23 -11.69
CA ALA A 120 -0.81 -3.31 -10.25
C ALA A 120 -1.38 -2.07 -9.54
N LEU A 121 -1.13 -0.89 -10.10
CA LEU A 121 -1.64 0.37 -9.57
C LEU A 121 -3.17 0.41 -9.61
N GLU A 122 -3.76 0.11 -10.77
CA GLU A 122 -5.21 0.22 -10.99
C GLU A 122 -6.03 -0.79 -10.20
N PHE A 123 -5.56 -2.04 -10.13
CA PHE A 123 -6.39 -3.14 -9.61
C PHE A 123 -6.03 -3.55 -8.19
N GLN A 124 -4.79 -3.32 -7.73
CA GLN A 124 -4.38 -3.68 -6.37
C GLN A 124 -4.32 -2.48 -5.43
N TRP A 125 -3.73 -1.37 -5.87
CA TRP A 125 -3.45 -0.24 -4.95
C TRP A 125 -4.58 0.78 -4.88
N ARG A 126 -4.97 1.35 -6.02
CA ARG A 126 -5.99 2.41 -6.09
C ARG A 126 -7.34 2.06 -5.46
N PRO A 127 -7.85 0.82 -5.54
CA PRO A 127 -9.11 0.47 -4.87
C PRO A 127 -9.00 0.58 -3.34
N GLU A 128 -7.83 0.27 -2.77
CA GLU A 128 -7.58 0.44 -1.33
C GLU A 128 -7.46 1.92 -0.95
N VAL A 129 -6.83 2.72 -1.81
CA VAL A 129 -6.74 4.18 -1.65
C VAL A 129 -8.12 4.83 -1.67
N ALA A 130 -8.96 4.47 -2.65
CA ALA A 130 -10.34 4.94 -2.74
C ALA A 130 -11.15 4.58 -1.49
N ALA A 131 -10.99 3.35 -0.99
CA ALA A 131 -11.63 2.90 0.25
C ALA A 131 -11.19 3.73 1.47
N ALA A 132 -9.90 4.01 1.60
CA ALA A 132 -9.38 4.85 2.69
C ALA A 132 -9.87 6.31 2.57
N ALA A 133 -9.97 6.84 1.35
CA ALA A 133 -10.50 8.18 1.09
C ALA A 133 -11.94 8.28 1.60
N GLU A 134 -12.84 7.39 1.15
CA GLU A 134 -14.25 7.40 1.56
C GLU A 134 -14.40 7.26 3.07
N LEU A 135 -13.76 6.23 3.65
CA LEU A 135 -13.91 5.96 5.07
C LEU A 135 -13.42 7.13 5.91
N SER A 136 -12.31 7.78 5.55
CA SER A 136 -11.72 8.86 6.34
C SER A 136 -12.35 10.23 6.10
N GLY A 137 -12.95 10.47 4.92
CA GLY A 137 -13.30 11.81 4.46
C GLY A 137 -12.08 12.63 4.04
N THR A 138 -10.93 11.99 3.78
CA THR A 138 -9.70 12.62 3.28
C THR A 138 -9.69 12.56 1.76
N THR A 139 -9.35 13.66 1.10
CA THR A 139 -9.09 13.64 -0.35
C THR A 139 -7.71 13.06 -0.60
N ILE A 140 -7.59 12.04 -1.46
CA ILE A 140 -6.28 11.38 -1.67
C ILE A 140 -5.84 11.53 -3.13
N ILE A 141 -4.63 12.03 -3.34
CA ILE A 141 -3.96 12.06 -4.65
C ILE A 141 -3.07 10.82 -4.73
N ASP A 142 -3.35 9.92 -5.67
CA ASP A 142 -2.49 8.78 -5.96
C ASP A 142 -1.53 9.12 -7.10
N VAL A 143 -0.23 9.03 -6.82
CA VAL A 143 0.83 9.46 -7.74
C VAL A 143 1.45 8.23 -8.40
N ASP A 144 1.30 8.15 -9.73
CA ASP A 144 2.05 7.22 -10.57
C ASP A 144 3.46 7.79 -10.80
N HIS A 145 4.27 7.72 -9.74
CA HIS A 145 5.59 8.34 -9.70
C HIS A 145 6.55 7.64 -10.67
N PRO A 146 7.51 8.37 -11.27
CA PRO A 146 8.41 7.78 -12.24
C PRO A 146 9.27 6.68 -11.61
N LEU A 147 9.69 5.69 -12.40
CA LEU A 147 10.32 4.47 -11.91
C LEU A 147 11.79 4.33 -12.32
N ALA A 148 12.57 3.65 -11.49
CA ALA A 148 13.95 3.29 -11.77
C ALA A 148 14.03 2.20 -12.85
N PRO A 149 15.10 2.15 -13.65
CA PRO A 149 16.25 3.06 -13.64
C PRO A 149 16.04 4.34 -14.47
N ALA A 150 14.86 4.52 -15.09
CA ALA A 150 14.59 5.67 -15.95
C ALA A 150 14.55 7.00 -15.17
N ALA A 151 14.19 6.95 -13.88
CA ALA A 151 14.24 8.07 -12.97
C ALA A 151 15.08 7.76 -11.72
N THR A 152 15.62 8.82 -11.15
CA THR A 152 16.38 8.84 -9.90
C THR A 152 15.46 9.10 -8.70
N VAL A 153 15.91 8.77 -7.49
CA VAL A 153 15.17 9.04 -6.25
C VAL A 153 14.83 10.53 -6.07
N PRO A 154 15.74 11.50 -6.37
CA PRO A 154 15.38 12.92 -6.35
C PRO A 154 14.25 13.29 -7.32
N GLU A 155 14.20 12.70 -8.51
CA GLU A 155 13.12 12.94 -9.48
C GLU A 155 11.78 12.35 -9.00
N MET A 156 11.80 11.18 -8.37
CA MET A 156 10.64 10.59 -7.70
C MET A 156 10.14 11.50 -6.58
N CYS A 157 11.03 11.96 -5.69
CA CYS A 157 10.68 12.88 -4.61
C CYS A 157 10.08 14.17 -5.17
N ALA A 158 10.67 14.75 -6.21
CA ALA A 158 10.15 15.96 -6.86
C ALA A 158 8.75 15.76 -7.44
N ALA A 159 8.41 14.57 -7.96
CA ALA A 159 7.06 14.26 -8.41
C ALA A 159 6.05 14.26 -7.24
N VAL A 160 6.41 13.66 -6.11
CA VAL A 160 5.57 13.63 -4.91
C VAL A 160 5.42 15.02 -4.29
N VAL A 161 6.48 15.82 -4.23
CA VAL A 161 6.42 17.21 -3.73
C VAL A 161 5.44 18.04 -4.54
N ARG A 162 5.38 17.89 -5.87
CA ARG A 162 4.38 18.61 -6.69
C ARG A 162 2.94 18.23 -6.31
N ALA A 163 2.68 16.97 -5.95
CA ALA A 163 1.36 16.54 -5.47
C ALA A 163 1.02 17.10 -4.08
N VAL A 164 2.00 17.14 -3.17
CA VAL A 164 1.87 17.80 -1.87
C VAL A 164 1.56 19.28 -2.05
N ASP A 165 2.34 19.99 -2.87
CA ASP A 165 2.15 21.41 -3.16
C ASP A 165 0.77 21.65 -3.78
N TYR A 166 0.35 20.82 -4.73
CA TYR A 166 -1.00 20.87 -5.30
C TYR A 166 -2.06 20.77 -4.20
N ALA A 167 -1.99 19.78 -3.31
CA ALA A 167 -2.94 19.65 -2.20
C ALA A 167 -2.98 20.91 -1.32
N ARG A 168 -1.81 21.50 -1.00
CA ARG A 168 -1.73 22.77 -0.25
C ARG A 168 -2.38 23.92 -0.99
N THR A 169 -2.20 24.05 -2.31
CA THR A 169 -2.86 25.09 -3.12
C THR A 169 -4.38 24.92 -3.18
N GLN A 170 -4.89 23.69 -3.04
CA GLN A 170 -6.32 23.39 -2.90
C GLN A 170 -6.86 23.71 -1.49
N GLY A 171 -6.03 24.24 -0.59
CA GLY A 171 -6.44 24.62 0.76
C GLY A 171 -6.42 23.46 1.76
N ALA A 172 -5.58 22.44 1.55
CA ALA A 172 -5.43 21.32 2.48
C ALA A 172 -5.11 21.80 3.91
N SER A 173 -5.96 21.43 4.87
CA SER A 173 -5.71 21.71 6.30
C SER A 173 -4.57 20.88 6.87
N SER A 174 -4.38 19.67 6.35
CA SER A 174 -3.20 18.83 6.57
C SER A 174 -2.92 17.96 5.34
N VAL A 175 -1.66 17.56 5.16
CA VAL A 175 -1.23 16.63 4.11
C VAL A 175 -0.46 15.46 4.72
N THR A 176 -1.03 14.27 4.59
CA THR A 176 -0.36 13.00 4.94
C THR A 176 0.30 12.39 3.70
N VAL A 177 1.50 11.82 3.82
CA VAL A 177 2.08 11.00 2.74
C VAL A 177 1.97 9.53 3.14
N TRP A 178 1.34 8.73 2.28
CA TRP A 178 1.05 7.32 2.51
C TRP A 178 1.80 6.47 1.50
N GLY A 179 2.62 5.53 1.95
CA GLY A 179 3.35 4.64 1.05
C GLY A 179 3.30 3.17 1.46
N TYR A 180 3.30 2.29 0.47
CA TYR A 180 3.38 0.83 0.65
C TYR A 180 4.75 0.29 0.19
N SER A 181 5.44 -0.50 1.01
CA SER A 181 6.72 -1.16 0.66
C SER A 181 7.78 -0.14 0.26
N SER A 182 8.35 -0.21 -0.95
CA SER A 182 9.24 0.82 -1.49
C SER A 182 8.57 2.20 -1.58
N GLY A 183 7.26 2.26 -1.81
CA GLY A 183 6.49 3.49 -1.70
C GLY A 183 6.47 4.04 -0.28
N GLY A 184 6.55 3.18 0.74
CA GLY A 184 6.74 3.57 2.15
C GLY A 184 8.13 4.15 2.42
N ALA A 185 9.16 3.60 1.78
CA ALA A 185 10.50 4.21 1.82
C ALA A 185 10.54 5.57 1.12
N LEU A 186 9.85 5.70 -0.02
CA LEU A 186 9.66 6.99 -0.68
C LEU A 186 8.88 7.96 0.22
N ALA A 187 7.77 7.54 0.83
CA ALA A 187 7.00 8.36 1.77
C ALA A 187 7.86 8.89 2.93
N ALA A 188 8.73 8.05 3.48
CA ALA A 188 9.66 8.44 4.54
C ALA A 188 10.66 9.52 4.09
N LEU A 189 11.14 9.50 2.83
CA LEU A 189 11.98 10.57 2.28
C LEU A 189 11.25 11.92 2.20
N LEU A 190 9.91 11.90 2.10
CA LEU A 190 9.06 13.09 2.06
C LEU A 190 8.64 13.60 3.45
N ALA A 191 9.19 13.05 4.54
CA ALA A 191 8.92 13.53 5.90
C ALA A 191 9.02 15.06 6.07
N PRO A 192 9.99 15.78 5.46
CA PRO A 192 10.07 17.25 5.57
C PRO A 192 8.92 18.01 4.90
N HIS A 193 8.13 17.35 4.06
CA HIS A 193 7.02 17.94 3.29
C HIS A 193 5.64 17.52 3.81
N ALA A 194 5.57 16.57 4.76
CA ALA A 194 4.34 15.97 5.24
C ALA A 194 4.03 16.37 6.68
N ASP A 195 2.74 16.52 7.02
CA ASP A 195 2.32 16.71 8.41
C ASP A 195 2.25 15.38 9.18
N ALA A 196 2.04 14.29 8.45
CA ALA A 196 1.98 12.93 8.96
C ALA A 196 2.38 11.91 7.89
N LEU A 197 2.70 10.69 8.31
CA LEU A 197 3.00 9.57 7.43
C LEU A 197 2.12 8.35 7.73
N VAL A 198 1.76 7.62 6.69
CA VAL A 198 1.29 6.23 6.80
C VAL A 198 2.27 5.33 6.08
N LEU A 199 2.89 4.41 6.79
CA LEU A 199 3.88 3.50 6.24
C LEU A 199 3.33 2.08 6.28
N THR A 200 2.82 1.61 5.14
CA THR A 200 2.32 0.25 4.98
C THR A 200 3.46 -0.69 4.64
N PHE A 201 3.81 -1.63 5.53
CA PHE A 201 4.84 -2.65 5.32
C PHE A 201 6.11 -2.09 4.65
N PRO A 202 6.70 -0.99 5.18
CA PRO A 202 7.70 -0.23 4.43
C PRO A 202 9.01 -1.00 4.28
N ASP A 203 9.55 -1.04 3.07
CA ASP A 203 10.88 -1.62 2.80
C ASP A 203 11.94 -0.51 2.83
N LEU A 204 12.21 0.04 4.03
CA LEU A 204 13.12 1.16 4.22
C LEU A 204 14.56 0.85 3.74
N ALA A 205 15.00 -0.38 3.94
CA ALA A 205 16.34 -0.84 3.54
C ALA A 205 16.50 -0.94 2.01
N SER A 206 15.40 -1.00 1.25
CA SER A 206 15.48 -1.05 -0.22
C SER A 206 16.14 0.17 -0.84
N LEU A 207 16.12 1.34 -0.16
CA LEU A 207 16.81 2.54 -0.61
C LEU A 207 18.33 2.30 -0.75
N ASP A 208 18.92 1.59 0.22
CA ASP A 208 20.34 1.24 0.19
C ASP A 208 20.67 0.17 -0.87
N GLY A 209 19.65 -0.54 -1.36
CA GLY A 209 19.78 -1.55 -2.40
C GLY A 209 19.65 -1.01 -3.83
N LEU A 210 19.50 0.31 -4.01
CA LEU A 210 19.46 0.96 -5.32
C LEU A 210 20.88 1.21 -5.88
N PRO A 211 21.06 1.22 -7.21
CA PRO A 211 22.31 1.67 -7.80
C PRO A 211 22.62 3.12 -7.42
N ASP A 212 23.89 3.46 -7.18
CA ASP A 212 24.31 4.81 -6.80
C ASP A 212 23.81 5.90 -7.77
N ALA A 213 23.80 5.58 -9.08
CA ALA A 213 23.31 6.50 -10.11
C ALA A 213 21.79 6.79 -10.00
N VAL A 214 21.01 5.87 -9.44
CA VAL A 214 19.56 6.03 -9.21
C VAL A 214 19.31 6.67 -7.85
N ARG A 215 20.02 6.22 -6.82
CA ARG A 215 19.89 6.71 -5.45
C ARG A 215 20.35 8.17 -5.30
N GLY A 216 21.49 8.51 -5.89
CA GLY A 216 22.20 9.74 -5.61
C GLY A 216 22.54 9.87 -4.11
N ASP A 217 22.40 11.08 -3.57
CA ASP A 217 22.66 11.38 -2.16
C ASP A 217 21.45 11.12 -1.24
N ALA A 218 20.41 10.46 -1.74
CA ALA A 218 19.19 10.23 -0.98
C ALA A 218 19.46 9.37 0.27
N ALA A 219 19.00 9.88 1.42
CA ALA A 219 19.07 9.23 2.71
C ALA A 219 17.77 9.44 3.48
N LEU A 220 17.36 8.42 4.22
CA LEU A 220 16.17 8.52 5.08
C LEU A 220 16.40 9.55 6.19
N PRO A 221 15.42 10.42 6.47
CA PRO A 221 15.51 11.35 7.59
C PRO A 221 15.46 10.60 8.92
N VAL A 222 16.13 11.18 9.93
CA VAL A 222 16.18 10.61 11.29
C VAL A 222 14.87 10.88 12.04
N GLU A 223 14.31 12.06 11.86
CA GLU A 223 13.06 12.48 12.49
C GLU A 223 11.92 12.35 11.47
N LEU A 224 10.87 11.63 11.87
CA LEU A 224 9.64 11.51 11.10
C LEU A 224 8.54 12.32 11.83
N PRO A 225 7.59 12.93 11.09
CA PRO A 225 6.40 13.51 11.69
C PRO A 225 5.53 12.40 12.30
N ARG A 226 4.34 12.75 12.81
CA ARG A 226 3.39 11.77 13.33
C ARG A 226 3.20 10.64 12.30
N THR A 227 3.52 9.41 12.68
CA THR A 227 3.62 8.30 11.73
C THR A 227 2.79 7.12 12.21
N MET A 228 1.92 6.62 11.35
CA MET A 228 1.34 5.27 11.47
C MET A 228 2.27 4.27 10.79
N LEU A 229 2.64 3.21 11.50
CA LEU A 229 3.42 2.11 10.98
C LEU A 229 2.56 0.85 10.95
N GLN A 230 2.32 0.29 9.77
CA GLN A 230 1.66 -1.00 9.62
C GLN A 230 2.71 -2.09 9.38
N VAL A 231 2.66 -3.17 10.17
CA VAL A 231 3.63 -4.27 10.14
C VAL A 231 2.94 -5.59 9.79
N ALA A 232 3.47 -6.29 8.79
CA ALA A 232 3.06 -7.64 8.45
C ALA A 232 3.85 -8.63 9.34
N LEU A 233 3.15 -9.42 10.14
CA LEU A 233 3.78 -10.35 11.09
C LEU A 233 4.54 -11.50 10.42
N HIS A 234 4.25 -11.77 9.15
CA HIS A 234 4.88 -12.81 8.35
C HIS A 234 5.52 -12.24 7.07
N ASP A 235 6.04 -11.01 7.15
CA ASP A 235 6.69 -10.34 6.02
C ASP A 235 7.95 -11.09 5.57
N GLU A 236 7.97 -11.51 4.30
CA GLU A 236 9.04 -12.23 3.65
C GLU A 236 9.97 -11.32 2.80
N ILE A 237 9.63 -10.03 2.69
CA ILE A 237 10.29 -9.06 1.81
C ILE A 237 11.01 -7.99 2.61
N ALA A 238 10.28 -7.31 3.50
CA ALA A 238 10.77 -6.18 4.26
C ALA A 238 11.08 -6.59 5.70
N ALA A 239 12.25 -6.20 6.20
CA ALA A 239 12.54 -6.31 7.62
C ALA A 239 11.66 -5.35 8.43
N ARG A 240 11.25 -5.75 9.64
CA ARG A 240 10.49 -4.88 10.53
C ARG A 240 11.29 -3.61 10.85
N PRO A 241 10.81 -2.41 10.48
CA PRO A 241 11.55 -1.17 10.72
C PRO A 241 11.54 -0.81 12.21
N GLN A 242 12.60 -0.13 12.66
CA GLN A 242 12.73 0.33 14.04
C GLN A 242 12.36 1.80 14.13
N LEU A 243 11.06 2.09 14.31
CA LEU A 243 10.50 3.45 14.40
C LEU A 243 9.78 3.63 15.75
N PRO A 244 10.50 3.84 16.86
CA PRO A 244 9.90 3.81 18.20
C PRO A 244 8.87 4.92 18.49
N ALA A 245 8.88 6.00 17.70
CA ALA A 245 7.91 7.09 17.82
C ALA A 245 6.64 6.88 16.97
N ALA A 246 6.57 5.83 16.16
CA ALA A 246 5.43 5.54 15.31
C ALA A 246 4.30 4.83 16.08
N GLU A 247 3.06 5.10 15.70
CA GLU A 247 1.88 4.36 16.12
C GLU A 247 1.86 3.03 15.35
N GLU A 248 2.24 1.94 16.00
CA GLU A 248 2.40 0.63 15.34
C GLU A 248 1.11 -0.21 15.36
N PHE A 249 0.78 -0.77 14.19
CA PHE A 249 -0.35 -1.68 13.97
C PHE A 249 0.16 -2.98 13.33
N GLU A 250 -0.08 -4.12 13.97
CA GLU A 250 0.38 -5.42 13.52
C GLU A 250 -0.74 -6.23 12.85
N TYR A 251 -0.43 -6.84 11.71
CA TYR A 251 -1.38 -7.61 10.91
C TYR A 251 -0.88 -9.02 10.65
N VAL A 252 -1.76 -10.02 10.83
CA VAL A 252 -1.50 -11.40 10.38
C VAL A 252 -1.59 -11.44 8.86
N SER A 253 -0.47 -11.10 8.23
CA SER A 253 -0.29 -10.95 6.79
C SER A 253 1.14 -11.31 6.42
N SER A 254 1.33 -11.79 5.19
CA SER A 254 2.62 -11.70 4.49
C SER A 254 2.80 -10.29 3.92
N HIS A 255 3.86 -10.03 3.15
CA HIS A 255 4.04 -8.72 2.53
C HIS A 255 2.87 -8.36 1.61
N ARG A 256 2.36 -9.32 0.82
CA ARG A 256 1.35 -9.09 -0.23
C ARG A 256 -0.01 -9.73 0.02
N ILE A 257 -0.04 -10.82 0.79
CA ILE A 257 -1.22 -11.67 0.97
C ILE A 257 -1.68 -11.60 2.43
N SER A 258 -2.97 -11.25 2.59
CA SER A 258 -3.74 -11.36 3.83
C SER A 258 -5.12 -11.93 3.51
N THR A 259 -5.89 -12.28 4.53
CA THR A 259 -7.33 -12.52 4.33
C THR A 259 -8.06 -11.20 3.98
N PRO A 260 -9.24 -11.25 3.34
CA PRO A 260 -10.07 -10.08 3.13
C PRO A 260 -10.43 -9.35 4.43
N GLU A 261 -10.69 -10.10 5.52
CA GLU A 261 -10.97 -9.54 6.85
C GLU A 261 -9.80 -8.66 7.36
N VAL A 262 -8.56 -9.15 7.24
CA VAL A 262 -7.34 -8.42 7.63
C VAL A 262 -7.10 -7.23 6.69
N ALA A 263 -7.32 -7.38 5.38
CA ALA A 263 -7.20 -6.26 4.44
C ALA A 263 -8.19 -5.14 4.78
N ARG A 264 -9.45 -5.48 5.09
CA ARG A 264 -10.45 -4.49 5.53
C ARG A 264 -10.07 -3.86 6.86
N GLN A 265 -9.48 -4.60 7.80
CA GLN A 265 -9.00 -4.02 9.06
C GLN A 265 -7.89 -3.00 8.82
N ARG A 266 -6.88 -3.34 8.03
CA ARG A 266 -5.78 -2.44 7.67
C ARG A 266 -6.29 -1.10 7.11
N ILE A 267 -7.24 -1.15 6.18
CA ILE A 267 -7.80 0.06 5.57
C ILE A 267 -8.67 0.87 6.54
N ARG A 268 -9.39 0.22 7.47
CA ARG A 268 -10.10 0.95 8.54
C ARG A 268 -9.12 1.68 9.46
N ASP A 269 -8.02 1.04 9.85
CA ASP A 269 -7.01 1.65 10.71
C ASP A 269 -6.34 2.83 10.00
N THR A 270 -5.98 2.69 8.71
CA THR A 270 -5.48 3.79 7.88
C THR A 270 -6.49 4.95 7.85
N ALA A 271 -7.78 4.65 7.62
CA ALA A 271 -8.80 5.67 7.55
C ALA A 271 -9.05 6.39 8.89
N GLU A 272 -8.96 5.67 10.00
CA GLU A 272 -9.03 6.24 11.35
C GLU A 272 -7.84 7.17 11.62
N PHE A 273 -6.63 6.74 11.29
CA PHE A 273 -5.45 7.59 11.40
C PHE A 273 -5.58 8.86 10.56
N LEU A 274 -5.92 8.75 9.27
CA LEU A 274 -6.12 9.88 8.36
C LEU A 274 -7.22 10.85 8.84
N ARG A 275 -8.22 10.37 9.58
CA ARG A 275 -9.25 11.25 10.16
C ARG A 275 -8.74 12.02 11.39
N SER A 276 -7.73 11.49 12.06
CA SER A 276 -7.20 12.00 13.33
C SER A 276 -6.06 13.01 13.18
N VAL A 277 -5.51 13.17 11.96
CA VAL A 277 -4.45 14.16 11.66
C VAL A 277 -4.99 15.58 11.53
#